data_AF-A0A9E2GXI7-F1
#
_entry.id   AF-A0A9E2GXI7-F1
#
_cell.length_a   1.000
_cell.length_b   1.000
_cell.length_c   1.000
_cell.angle_alpha   90.00
_cell.angle_beta   90.00
_cell.angle_gamma   90.00
#
_symmetry.space_group_name_H-M   'P 1'
#
loop_
_entity.id
_entity.type
_entity.pdbx_description
1 polymer ?
#
loop_
_entity_poly.entity_id
_entity_poly.type
_entity_poly.pdbx_seq_one_letter_code
_entity_poly.pdbx_strand_id
1 'polypeptide(L)' 'MLIWNTFPTASFTPADLVLGQSDFTHYQANDLDQDDTQDTECSDRTFNYVTGIYLYETLLFVADNNNNRFLIFQAQ' A
#
# COMPACT_ATOMS: atom_id res chain seq x y z
N MET A 1 1.54 2.49 -1.45
CA MET A 1 1.97 3.41 -0.37
C MET A 1 3.47 3.26 -0.14
N LEU A 2 4.22 4.31 0.14
CA LEU A 2 5.68 4.23 0.31
C LEU A 2 6.07 4.01 1.78
N ILE A 3 7.02 3.12 2.03
CA ILE A 3 7.51 2.78 3.38
C ILE A 3 9.01 3.05 3.46
N TRP A 4 9.41 3.75 4.53
CA TRP A 4 10.79 3.85 4.97
C TRP A 4 10.92 3.13 6.30
N ASN A 5 11.79 2.13 6.38
CA ASN A 5 12.06 1.38 7.60
C ASN A 5 12.84 2.22 8.63
N THR A 6 13.51 3.28 8.15
CA THR A 6 14.18 4.28 9.00
C THR A 6 13.77 5.67 8.54
N PHE A 7 13.51 6.57 9.49
CA PHE A 7 13.12 7.94 9.17
C PHE A 7 14.19 8.63 8.28
N PRO A 8 13.83 9.14 7.10
CA PRO A 8 14.77 9.81 6.20
C PRO A 8 15.43 11.03 6.86
N THR A 9 16.76 11.13 6.77
CA THR A 9 17.52 12.28 7.28
C THR A 9 17.89 13.29 6.19
N ALA A 10 17.63 12.95 4.93
CA ALA A 10 17.87 13.79 3.76
C ALA A 10 16.67 13.76 2.81
N SER A 11 16.48 14.86 2.09
CA SER A 11 15.48 14.96 1.02
C SER A 11 15.76 13.94 -0.08
N PHE A 12 14.69 13.45 -0.73
CA PHE A 12 14.76 12.50 -1.84
C PHE A 12 15.39 11.14 -1.49
N THR A 13 15.44 10.78 -0.21
CA THR A 13 15.75 9.40 0.19
C THR A 13 14.69 8.47 -0.40
N PRO A 14 15.05 7.49 -1.25
CA PRO A 14 14.10 6.52 -1.78
C PRO A 14 13.43 5.73 -0.66
N ALA A 15 12.18 5.33 -0.87
CA ALA A 15 11.51 4.39 0.03
C ALA A 15 12.14 3.01 -0.09
N ASP A 16 12.13 2.26 1.01
CA ASP A 16 12.65 0.90 1.08
C ASP A 16 11.67 -0.09 0.44
N LEU A 17 10.37 0.16 0.60
CA LEU A 17 9.30 -0.71 0.16
C LEU A 17 8.11 0.09 -0.35
N VAL A 18 7.28 -0.57 -1.17
CA VAL A 18 5.96 -0.10 -1.53
C VAL A 18 4.92 -1.11 -1.04
N LEU A 19 4.02 -0.67 -0.18
CA LEU A 19 2.89 -1.49 0.23
C LEU A 19 1.82 -1.48 -0.85
N GLY A 20 1.36 -2.68 -1.18
CA GLY A 20 0.27 -2.96 -2.12
C GLY A 20 0.65 -3.07 -3.59
N GLN A 21 1.94 -3.00 -3.92
CA GLN A 21 2.51 -3.25 -5.25
C GLN A 21 3.77 -4.14 -5.09
N SER A 22 4.25 -4.79 -6.17
CA SER A 22 5.51 -5.55 -6.12
C SER A 22 6.75 -4.67 -6.19
N ASP A 23 6.62 -3.49 -6.79
CA ASP A 23 7.73 -2.56 -7.06
C ASP A 23 7.23 -1.13 -7.26
N PHE A 24 8.18 -0.22 -7.44
CA PHE A 24 7.94 1.22 -7.56
C PHE A 24 7.50 1.67 -8.96
N THR A 25 7.30 0.75 -9.91
CA THR A 25 6.91 1.06 -11.29
C THR A 25 5.45 0.73 -11.58
N HIS A 26 4.85 -0.25 -10.90
CA HIS A 26 3.42 -0.53 -11.00
C HIS A 26 2.59 0.42 -10.13
N TYR A 27 1.43 0.82 -10.66
CA TYR A 27 0.56 1.80 -10.01
C TYR A 27 -0.93 1.57 -10.24
N GLN A 28 -1.31 0.51 -10.97
CA GLN A 28 -2.71 0.22 -11.22
C GLN A 28 -3.40 -0.22 -9.92
N ALA A 29 -4.65 0.20 -9.79
CA ALA A 29 -5.51 -0.22 -8.68
C ALA A 29 -5.88 -1.70 -8.85
N ASN A 30 -5.97 -2.44 -7.75
CA ASN A 30 -6.35 -3.85 -7.75
C ASN A 30 -5.61 -4.70 -8.80
N ASP A 31 -4.31 -4.47 -9.01
CA ASP A 31 -3.51 -5.25 -9.95
C ASP A 31 -2.72 -6.30 -9.15
N LEU A 32 -3.22 -7.53 -9.04
CA LEU A 32 -2.57 -8.53 -8.20
C LEU A 32 -1.34 -9.15 -8.87
N ASP A 33 -1.42 -9.38 -10.19
CA ASP A 33 -0.39 -10.04 -10.98
C ASP A 33 0.63 -9.08 -11.61
N GLN A 34 0.40 -7.77 -11.46
CA GLN A 34 1.30 -6.68 -11.84
C GLN A 34 1.50 -6.67 -13.36
N ASP A 35 0.40 -6.72 -14.12
CA ASP A 35 0.40 -6.72 -15.58
C ASP A 35 0.04 -5.36 -16.20
N ASP A 36 0.00 -4.30 -15.38
CA ASP A 36 -0.43 -2.95 -15.71
C ASP A 36 -1.92 -2.85 -16.13
N THR A 37 -2.72 -3.84 -15.76
CA THR A 37 -4.18 -3.83 -15.89
C THR A 37 -4.84 -3.96 -14.52
N GLN A 38 -5.94 -3.23 -14.32
CA GLN A 38 -6.72 -3.36 -13.09
C GLN A 38 -7.54 -4.66 -13.11
N ASP A 39 -7.43 -5.46 -12.05
CA ASP A 39 -8.32 -6.62 -11.83
C ASP A 39 -9.71 -6.19 -11.36
N THR A 40 -10.67 -7.07 -11.61
CA THR A 40 -12.04 -6.91 -11.10
C THR A 40 -12.12 -7.14 -9.60
N GLU A 41 -11.34 -8.10 -9.09
CA GLU A 41 -11.36 -8.50 -7.68
C GLU A 41 -10.21 -7.84 -6.91
N CYS A 42 -10.49 -7.43 -5.67
CA CYS A 42 -9.45 -6.96 -4.76
C CYS A 42 -8.78 -8.14 -4.05
N SER A 43 -7.50 -8.00 -3.69
CA SER A 43 -6.72 -9.03 -2.97
C SER A 43 -6.45 -8.62 -1.52
N ASP A 44 -5.80 -9.44 -0.71
CA ASP A 44 -5.39 -9.08 0.66
C ASP A 44 -4.31 -7.97 0.74
N ARG A 45 -3.69 -7.62 -0.39
CA ARG A 45 -2.60 -6.63 -0.44
C ARG A 45 -2.86 -5.45 -1.37
N THR A 46 -3.71 -5.59 -2.38
CA THR A 46 -3.93 -4.53 -3.39
C THR A 46 -4.86 -3.43 -2.86
N PHE A 47 -4.76 -2.25 -3.47
CA PHE A 47 -5.54 -1.08 -3.07
C PHE A 47 -6.29 -0.46 -4.24
N ASN A 48 -7.37 0.25 -3.93
CA ASN A 48 -8.12 1.09 -4.83
C ASN A 48 -8.61 2.33 -4.08
N TYR A 49 -7.97 3.47 -4.36
CA TYR A 49 -8.29 4.77 -3.78
C TYR A 49 -8.21 4.78 -2.25
N VAL A 50 -7.00 4.62 -1.71
CA VAL A 50 -6.75 4.74 -0.26
C VAL A 50 -6.97 6.17 0.20
N THR A 51 -7.80 6.38 1.23
CA THR A 51 -8.14 7.72 1.74
C THR A 51 -7.63 7.99 3.15
N GLY A 52 -7.20 6.97 3.88
CA GLY A 52 -6.77 7.12 5.26
C GLY A 52 -5.88 5.99 5.74
N ILE A 53 -5.00 6.32 6.67
CA ILE A 53 -4.15 5.38 7.39
C ILE A 53 -4.21 5.67 8.89
N TYR A 54 -4.16 4.64 9.71
CA TYR A 54 -4.09 4.76 11.16
C TYR A 54 -3.20 3.67 11.74
N LEU A 55 -2.26 4.05 12.59
CA LEU A 55 -1.37 3.12 13.28
C LEU A 55 -1.80 3.01 14.74
N TYR A 56 -2.05 1.78 15.20
CA TYR A 56 -2.34 1.47 16.59
C TYR A 56 -1.43 0.32 17.04
N GLU A 57 -0.50 0.62 17.95
CA GLU A 57 0.57 -0.31 18.32
C GLU A 57 1.33 -0.80 17.07
N THR A 58 1.25 -2.10 16.76
CA THR A 58 1.85 -2.71 15.56
C THR A 58 0.83 -2.92 14.43
N LEU A 59 -0.40 -2.44 14.55
CA LEU A 59 -1.44 -2.60 13.54
C LEU A 59 -1.58 -1.35 12.69
N LEU A 60 -1.31 -1.47 11.39
CA LEU A 60 -1.57 -0.45 10.39
C LEU A 60 -2.92 -0.73 9.73
N PHE A 61 -3.88 0.16 9.97
CA PHE A 61 -5.16 0.19 9.30
C PHE A 61 -5.07 1.05 8.06
N VAL A 62 -5.54 0.53 6.92
CA VAL A 62 -5.59 1.22 5.63
C VAL A 62 -7.02 1.25 5.15
N ALA A 63 -7.58 2.45 4.98
CA ALA A 63 -8.92 2.68 4.46
C ALA A 63 -8.91 2.60 2.92
N ASP A 64 -9.33 1.47 2.39
CA ASP A 64 -9.31 1.13 0.96
C ASP A 64 -10.68 1.44 0.34
N ASN A 65 -10.91 2.71 -0.01
CA ASN A 65 -12.24 3.30 -0.11
C ASN A 65 -13.09 2.70 -1.22
N ASN A 66 -12.55 2.54 -2.43
CA ASN A 66 -13.32 2.00 -3.56
C ASN A 66 -13.57 0.49 -3.42
N ASN A 67 -12.76 -0.20 -2.62
CA ASN A 67 -12.99 -1.60 -2.26
C ASN A 67 -13.89 -1.77 -1.03
N ASN A 68 -14.42 -0.68 -0.47
CA ASN A 68 -15.34 -0.67 0.68
C ASN A 68 -14.83 -1.47 1.90
N ARG A 69 -13.52 -1.41 2.16
CA ARG A 69 -12.90 -2.22 3.22
C ARG A 69 -11.80 -1.49 3.97
N PHE A 70 -11.43 -2.08 5.10
CA PHE A 70 -10.17 -1.78 5.77
C PHE A 70 -9.25 -2.99 5.64
N LEU A 71 -8.00 -2.74 5.25
CA LEU A 71 -6.93 -3.71 5.37
C LEU A 71 -6.13 -3.44 6.64
N ILE A 72 -5.71 -4.51 7.31
CA ILE A 72 -4.95 -4.43 8.56
C ILE A 72 -3.65 -5.18 8.35
N PHE A 73 -2.54 -4.47 8.47
CA PHE A 73 -1.19 -5.03 8.35
C PHE A 73 -0.49 -5.01 9.71
N GLN A 74 0.42 -5.97 9.92
CA GLN A 74 1.36 -5.92 11.03
C GLN A 74 2.59 -5.11 10.60
N ALA A 75 2.84 -3.99 11.28
CA ALA A 75 4.07 -3.23 11.20
C ALA A 75 5.14 -3.96 12.04
N GLN A 76 6.30 -4.21 11.44
CA GLN A 76 7.46 -4.82 12.08
C GLN A 76 8.56 -3.78 12.29
#